data_AF-A0A498E595-F1
#
_entry.id   AF-A0A498E595-F1
#
_cell.length_a   1.000
_cell.length_b   1.000
_cell.length_c   1.000
_cell.angle_alpha   90.00
_cell.angle_beta   90.00
_cell.angle_gamma   90.00
#
_symmetry.space_group_name_H-M   'P 1'
#
loop_
_entity.id
_entity.type
_entity.pdbx_description
1 polymer ?
#
loop_
_entity_poly.entity_id
_entity_poly.type
_entity_poly.pdbx_seq_one_letter_code
_entity_poly.pdbx_strand_id
1 'polypeptide(L)'
;MTPSIRHSADAPTEDAILSKIETALDNVLDDMGLPRQEEAHVKRQKYLYLTIDDFTEDDDNPITYSWFKWGVSCKGGPGSNGPGQTLWTDPTLAYPLLEAQLPELEDFLRDGIEHLQLQEWWVADFFDFLEQFYTHHAPDEYRQLYLANLDLLRIIDDISAAVYNRRDPARTETYEEVIERTSDLNQEILAVDHLEDRYRYTSDFTNLFEDVVMMLVELEGQDLERGHNTVISELKNFYRDHVWLMVAHKISLHTVVGPNADTIREDSNNNLTRLRSQFDEELTQNRRRCDAMNLLPSVDEYPDFGTSSDDETDEFEEKFDELMTVVDGRDNE
;
A
#
# COMPACT_ATOMS: atom_id res chain seq x y z
N MET A 1 4.25 -32.69 -14.55
CA MET A 1 5.52 -33.31 -14.09
C MET A 1 6.51 -32.18 -13.92
N THR A 2 6.63 -31.65 -12.71
CA THR A 2 7.54 -30.54 -12.40
C THR A 2 8.96 -31.09 -12.30
N PRO A 3 9.98 -30.48 -12.93
CA PRO A 3 11.35 -30.92 -12.74
C PRO A 3 11.77 -30.56 -11.32
N SER A 4 12.04 -31.56 -10.49
CA SER A 4 12.70 -31.36 -9.21
C SER A 4 14.15 -31.01 -9.48
N ILE A 5 14.47 -29.72 -9.45
CA ILE A 5 15.84 -29.22 -9.49
C ILE A 5 16.52 -29.71 -8.19
N ARG A 6 17.48 -30.62 -8.33
CA ARG A 6 18.35 -31.01 -7.21
C ARG A 6 19.35 -29.88 -7.02
N HIS A 7 19.11 -29.01 -6.04
CA HIS A 7 20.06 -27.97 -5.64
C HIS A 7 21.31 -28.62 -5.03
N SER A 8 22.48 -28.25 -5.54
CA SER A 8 23.76 -28.58 -4.91
C SER A 8 23.91 -27.76 -3.62
N ALA A 9 24.71 -28.24 -2.65
CA ALA A 9 24.95 -27.54 -1.39
C ALA A 9 25.61 -26.14 -1.53
N ASP A 10 26.03 -25.77 -2.74
CA ASP A 10 26.72 -24.51 -3.08
C ASP A 10 25.86 -23.53 -3.91
N ALA A 11 24.56 -23.76 -4.07
CA ALA A 11 23.70 -22.80 -4.80
C ALA A 11 23.54 -21.49 -3.99
N PRO A 12 23.49 -20.31 -4.63
CA PRO A 12 23.24 -19.08 -3.92
C PRO A 12 21.80 -19.01 -3.43
N THR A 13 21.61 -18.21 -2.39
CA THR A 13 20.30 -17.95 -1.79
C THR A 13 19.94 -16.48 -1.94
N GLU A 14 18.66 -16.17 -2.02
CA GLU A 14 18.16 -14.79 -2.02
C GLU A 14 18.66 -14.05 -0.77
N ASP A 15 18.63 -14.70 0.39
CA ASP A 15 19.09 -14.15 1.66
C ASP A 15 20.57 -13.73 1.63
N ALA A 16 21.43 -14.49 0.93
CA ALA A 16 22.86 -14.17 0.84
C ALA A 16 23.09 -12.88 0.02
N ILE A 17 22.33 -12.71 -1.06
CA ILE A 17 22.37 -11.51 -1.90
C ILE A 17 21.83 -10.31 -1.11
N LEU A 18 20.65 -10.45 -0.49
CA LEU A 18 20.03 -9.37 0.28
C LEU A 18 20.91 -8.95 1.47
N SER A 19 21.50 -9.91 2.19
CA SER A 19 22.42 -9.62 3.30
C SER A 19 23.66 -8.84 2.86
N LYS A 20 24.16 -9.11 1.65
CA LYS A 20 25.31 -8.38 1.08
C LYS A 20 24.94 -6.93 0.79
N ILE A 21 23.77 -6.69 0.18
CA ILE A 21 23.26 -5.34 -0.08
C ILE A 21 22.95 -4.61 1.23
N GLU A 22 22.35 -5.27 2.23
CA GLU A 22 22.13 -4.69 3.56
C GLU A 22 23.44 -4.30 4.24
N THR A 23 24.49 -5.11 4.07
CA THR A 23 25.83 -4.79 4.62
C THR A 23 26.38 -3.51 3.97
N ALA A 24 26.27 -3.38 2.64
CA ALA A 24 26.68 -2.18 1.94
C ALA A 24 25.86 -0.96 2.41
N LEU A 25 24.54 -1.10 2.53
CA LEU A 25 23.66 -0.04 3.04
C LEU A 25 24.07 0.41 4.45
N ASP A 26 24.30 -0.53 5.37
CA ASP A 26 24.72 -0.21 6.73
C ASP A 26 26.07 0.53 6.77
N ASN A 27 27.02 0.16 5.92
CA ASN A 27 28.29 0.86 5.80
C ASN A 27 28.10 2.30 5.31
N VAL A 28 27.27 2.51 4.27
CA VAL A 28 26.99 3.87 3.75
C VAL A 28 26.26 4.71 4.79
N LEU A 29 25.29 4.15 5.51
CA LEU A 29 24.59 4.85 6.58
C LEU A 29 25.55 5.31 7.69
N ASP A 30 26.47 4.43 8.11
CA ASP A 30 27.50 4.77 9.09
C ASP A 30 28.44 5.87 8.60
N ASP A 31 28.95 5.74 7.37
CA ASP A 31 29.84 6.71 6.73
C ASP A 31 29.21 8.10 6.64
N MET A 32 27.90 8.16 6.36
CA MET A 32 27.12 9.39 6.28
C MET A 32 26.66 9.91 7.65
N GLY A 33 26.86 9.15 8.73
CA GLY A 33 26.36 9.50 10.06
C GLY A 33 24.83 9.46 10.18
N LEU A 34 24.17 8.64 9.35
CA LEU A 34 22.72 8.47 9.34
C LEU A 34 22.28 7.41 10.36
N PRO A 35 21.10 7.56 10.98
CA PRO A 35 20.64 6.61 11.99
C PRO A 35 20.26 5.27 11.35
N ARG A 36 20.77 4.16 11.88
CA ARG A 36 20.39 2.78 11.46
C ARG A 36 19.00 2.35 11.91
N GLN A 37 17.97 3.21 11.78
CA GLN A 37 16.62 2.98 12.30
C GLN A 37 16.17 1.54 12.07
N GLU A 38 16.21 0.70 13.11
CA GLU A 38 16.00 -0.75 12.96
C GLU A 38 14.59 -1.04 12.44
N GLU A 39 13.64 -0.14 12.71
CA GLU A 39 12.24 -0.22 12.28
C GLU A 39 12.01 0.31 10.84
N ALA A 40 13.01 0.88 10.17
CA ALA A 40 12.90 1.41 8.81
C ALA A 40 12.89 0.32 7.71
N HIS A 41 12.29 -0.84 8.00
CA HIS A 41 12.24 -2.00 7.12
C HIS A 41 11.70 -1.65 5.72
N VAL A 42 10.67 -0.79 5.65
CA VAL A 42 10.09 -0.38 4.37
C VAL A 42 11.08 0.41 3.52
N LYS A 43 11.80 1.39 4.10
CA LYS A 43 12.82 2.16 3.38
C LYS A 43 13.97 1.25 2.92
N ARG A 44 14.45 0.37 3.81
CA ARG A 44 15.48 -0.63 3.48
C ARG A 44 15.06 -1.49 2.28
N GLN A 45 13.84 -2.02 2.28
CA GLN A 45 13.34 -2.79 1.14
C GLN A 45 13.38 -2.01 -0.18
N LYS A 46 13.14 -0.70 -0.18
CA LYS A 46 13.20 0.12 -1.42
C LYS A 46 14.61 0.27 -1.92
N TYR A 47 15.55 0.60 -1.03
CA TYR A 47 16.97 0.70 -1.40
C TYR A 47 17.54 -0.63 -1.88
N LEU A 48 17.14 -1.74 -1.25
CA LEU A 48 17.49 -3.09 -1.70
C LEU A 48 16.94 -3.36 -3.10
N TYR A 49 15.65 -3.08 -3.34
CA TYR A 49 15.04 -3.24 -4.65
C TYR A 49 15.76 -2.43 -5.73
N LEU A 50 16.00 -1.13 -5.50
CA LEU A 50 16.67 -0.25 -6.47
C LEU A 50 18.11 -0.70 -6.76
N THR A 51 18.79 -1.27 -5.77
CA THR A 51 20.14 -1.85 -5.97
C THR A 51 20.07 -3.15 -6.78
N ILE A 52 19.05 -3.98 -6.58
CA ILE A 52 18.87 -5.19 -7.39
C ILE A 52 18.57 -4.78 -8.83
N ASP A 53 17.65 -3.84 -9.02
CA ASP A 53 17.20 -3.32 -10.32
C ASP A 53 18.38 -2.78 -11.15
N ASP A 54 19.28 -1.99 -10.56
CA ASP A 54 20.45 -1.42 -11.26
C ASP A 54 21.51 -2.49 -11.64
N PHE A 55 21.67 -3.52 -10.82
CA PHE A 55 22.70 -4.55 -11.01
C PHE A 55 22.20 -5.80 -11.75
N THR A 56 20.92 -5.85 -12.14
CA THR A 56 20.32 -7.01 -12.83
C THR A 56 19.63 -6.57 -14.12
N GLU A 57 19.45 -7.50 -15.07
CA GLU A 57 18.77 -7.19 -16.34
C GLU A 57 17.25 -7.34 -16.16
N ASP A 58 16.46 -6.46 -16.78
CA ASP A 58 15.01 -6.22 -16.56
C ASP A 58 14.12 -7.48 -16.53
N ASP A 59 14.49 -8.54 -17.24
CA ASP A 59 13.61 -9.71 -17.44
C ASP A 59 13.88 -10.90 -16.49
N ASP A 60 15.04 -10.95 -15.81
CA ASP A 60 15.45 -12.13 -15.03
C ASP A 60 15.98 -11.78 -13.64
N ASN A 61 15.06 -11.58 -12.70
CA ASN A 61 15.36 -11.16 -11.34
C ASN A 61 15.83 -12.32 -10.44
N PRO A 62 17.01 -12.22 -9.77
CA PRO A 62 17.51 -13.24 -8.87
C PRO A 62 16.83 -13.25 -7.50
N ILE A 63 15.99 -12.26 -7.20
CA ILE A 63 15.27 -12.11 -5.93
C ILE A 63 13.79 -12.18 -6.20
N THR A 64 13.06 -12.86 -5.32
CA THR A 64 11.61 -12.87 -5.36
C THR A 64 11.06 -11.62 -4.70
N TYR A 65 10.32 -10.82 -5.46
CA TYR A 65 9.61 -9.66 -4.96
C TYR A 65 8.24 -9.50 -5.61
N SER A 66 7.41 -8.66 -5.01
CA SER A 66 6.15 -8.19 -5.56
C SER A 66 5.83 -6.79 -5.06
N TRP A 67 4.96 -6.06 -5.75
CA TRP A 67 4.36 -4.84 -5.23
C TRP A 67 3.25 -5.21 -4.24
N PHE A 68 3.34 -4.64 -3.03
CA PHE A 68 2.49 -5.00 -1.90
C PHE A 68 2.12 -3.76 -1.05
N LYS A 69 1.69 -3.94 0.20
CA LYS A 69 1.08 -2.93 1.09
C LYS A 69 1.76 -1.55 1.08
N TRP A 70 3.08 -1.52 1.04
CA TRP A 70 3.88 -0.28 1.05
C TRP A 70 4.81 -0.20 -0.15
N GLY A 71 4.37 -0.68 -1.32
CA GLY A 71 5.17 -0.81 -2.53
C GLY A 71 5.92 -2.15 -2.59
N VAL A 72 7.06 -2.17 -3.29
CA VAL A 72 7.86 -3.39 -3.49
C VAL A 72 8.29 -4.06 -2.18
N SER A 73 8.15 -5.38 -2.09
CA SER A 73 8.55 -6.18 -0.93
C SER A 73 9.28 -7.44 -1.39
N CYS A 74 10.53 -7.60 -0.95
CA CYS A 74 11.32 -8.80 -1.20
C CYS A 74 10.94 -9.90 -0.19
N LYS A 75 10.82 -11.14 -0.65
CA LYS A 75 10.43 -12.26 0.22
C LYS A 75 11.46 -12.55 1.32
N GLY A 76 12.75 -12.53 0.99
CA GLY A 76 13.84 -12.67 1.96
C GLY A 76 14.25 -11.35 2.62
N GLY A 77 13.54 -10.25 2.34
CA GLY A 77 13.95 -8.91 2.78
C GLY A 77 13.56 -8.58 4.24
N PRO A 78 14.05 -7.46 4.78
CA PRO A 78 13.76 -7.03 6.15
C PRO A 78 12.26 -6.94 6.42
N GLY A 79 11.79 -7.49 7.53
CA GLY A 79 10.37 -7.46 7.92
C GLY A 79 9.50 -8.54 7.26
N SER A 80 10.06 -9.45 6.46
CA SER A 80 9.32 -10.62 5.99
C SER A 80 9.20 -11.68 7.08
N ASN A 81 8.00 -12.25 7.25
CA ASN A 81 7.76 -13.40 8.13
C ASN A 81 7.89 -14.69 7.30
N GLY A 82 9.11 -15.07 6.95
CA GLY A 82 9.39 -16.34 6.27
C GLY A 82 9.71 -17.47 7.26
N PRO A 83 8.99 -18.61 7.26
CA PRO A 83 9.25 -19.72 8.16
C PRO A 83 10.45 -20.54 7.69
N GLY A 84 11.67 -20.24 8.16
CA GLY A 84 12.83 -21.16 8.17
C GLY A 84 13.21 -21.89 6.87
N GLN A 85 12.67 -21.48 5.72
CA GLN A 85 12.93 -22.08 4.42
C GLN A 85 13.99 -21.26 3.70
N THR A 86 15.04 -21.95 3.27
CA THR A 86 16.08 -21.37 2.42
C THR A 86 15.48 -21.02 1.05
N LEU A 87 15.50 -19.73 0.70
CA LEU A 87 15.08 -19.23 -0.60
C LEU A 87 16.24 -19.35 -1.58
N TRP A 88 16.20 -20.38 -2.42
CA TRP A 88 17.22 -20.60 -3.45
C TRP A 88 16.97 -19.69 -4.66
N THR A 89 18.05 -19.32 -5.34
CA THR A 89 18.00 -18.57 -6.60
C THR A 89 18.88 -19.22 -7.68
N ASP A 90 18.71 -18.80 -8.92
CA ASP A 90 19.54 -19.25 -10.03
C ASP A 90 20.93 -18.59 -9.95
N PRO A 91 22.03 -19.37 -9.89
CA PRO A 91 23.38 -18.81 -9.91
C PRO A 91 23.68 -17.88 -11.08
N THR A 92 23.10 -18.09 -12.26
CA THR A 92 23.40 -17.24 -13.42
C THR A 92 22.81 -15.85 -13.27
N LEU A 93 21.58 -15.77 -12.76
CA LEU A 93 20.88 -14.50 -12.50
C LEU A 93 21.48 -13.76 -11.31
N ALA A 94 21.94 -14.51 -10.31
CA ALA A 94 22.59 -13.94 -9.14
C ALA A 94 24.02 -13.45 -9.41
N TYR A 95 24.64 -13.88 -10.51
CA TYR A 95 26.07 -13.66 -10.77
C TYR A 95 26.50 -12.19 -10.71
N PRO A 96 25.78 -11.22 -11.33
CA PRO A 96 26.16 -9.81 -11.25
C PRO A 96 26.24 -9.29 -9.80
N LEU A 97 25.22 -9.59 -9.00
CA LEU A 97 25.16 -9.18 -7.60
C LEU A 97 26.15 -9.92 -6.71
N LEU A 98 26.46 -11.18 -7.01
CA LEU A 98 27.44 -11.97 -6.25
C LEU A 98 28.87 -11.52 -6.51
N GLU A 99 29.21 -11.13 -7.74
CA GLU A 99 30.54 -10.64 -8.11
C GLU A 99 30.76 -9.17 -7.78
N ALA A 100 29.70 -8.35 -7.74
CA ALA A 100 29.78 -6.93 -7.39
C ALA A 100 30.57 -6.73 -6.09
N GLN A 101 31.58 -5.88 -6.08
CA GLN A 101 32.36 -5.65 -4.87
C GLN A 101 31.57 -4.77 -3.89
N LEU A 102 31.79 -4.94 -2.58
CA LEU A 102 31.09 -4.11 -1.58
C LEU A 102 31.22 -2.60 -1.85
N PRO A 103 32.40 -2.05 -2.21
CA PRO A 103 32.50 -0.62 -2.55
C PRO A 103 31.66 -0.19 -3.76
N GLU A 104 31.41 -1.08 -4.73
CA GLU A 104 30.57 -0.74 -5.89
C GLU A 104 29.10 -0.58 -5.49
N LEU A 105 28.62 -1.46 -4.60
CA LEU A 105 27.27 -1.36 -4.02
C LEU A 105 27.16 -0.11 -3.12
N GLU A 106 28.20 0.19 -2.34
CA GLU A 106 28.26 1.37 -1.47
C GLU A 106 28.24 2.67 -2.30
N ASP A 107 29.00 2.74 -3.39
CA ASP A 107 29.03 3.90 -4.30
C ASP A 107 27.65 4.11 -4.98
N PHE A 108 27.00 3.03 -5.44
CA PHE A 108 25.64 3.12 -5.98
C PHE A 108 24.62 3.62 -4.96
N LEU A 109 24.61 3.04 -3.75
CA LEU A 109 23.70 3.46 -2.68
C LEU A 109 23.91 4.91 -2.25
N ARG A 110 25.13 5.42 -2.42
CA ARG A 110 25.48 6.80 -2.08
C ARG A 110 24.98 7.79 -3.13
N ASP A 111 25.26 7.53 -4.40
CA ASP A 111 25.13 8.53 -5.47
C ASP A 111 24.35 8.06 -6.71
N GLY A 112 24.13 6.75 -6.87
CA GLY A 112 23.54 6.16 -8.07
C GLY A 112 22.01 6.16 -8.13
N ILE A 113 21.34 6.36 -7.00
CA ILE A 113 19.87 6.32 -6.94
C ILE A 113 19.30 7.70 -7.29
N GLU A 114 18.80 7.82 -8.52
CA GLU A 114 18.09 9.01 -8.97
C GLU A 114 16.80 9.21 -8.16
N HIS A 115 16.45 10.47 -7.91
CA HIS A 115 15.22 10.88 -7.22
C HIS A 115 14.97 10.36 -5.78
N LEU A 116 15.87 9.54 -5.22
CA LEU A 116 15.72 8.99 -3.86
C LEU A 116 17.06 8.92 -3.10
N GLN A 117 17.87 9.97 -3.21
CA GLN A 117 19.21 10.03 -2.60
C GLN A 117 19.17 9.72 -1.11
N LEU A 118 20.04 8.80 -0.68
CA LEU A 118 20.02 8.25 0.67
C LEU A 118 20.16 9.33 1.76
N GLN A 119 21.03 10.33 1.54
CA GLN A 119 21.28 11.39 2.51
C GLN A 119 20.03 12.22 2.86
N GLU A 120 19.17 12.46 1.88
CA GLU A 120 17.96 13.27 2.03
C GLU A 120 16.78 12.42 2.50
N TRP A 121 16.52 11.33 1.78
CA TRP A 121 15.27 10.59 1.89
C TRP A 121 15.27 9.54 3.01
N TRP A 122 16.44 9.17 3.53
CA TRP A 122 16.53 8.27 4.69
C TRP A 122 15.89 8.86 5.95
N VAL A 123 16.11 10.15 6.20
CA VAL A 123 15.59 10.86 7.39
C VAL A 123 14.28 11.62 7.13
N ALA A 124 13.81 11.67 5.88
CA ALA A 124 12.54 12.27 5.51
C ALA A 124 11.34 11.59 6.20
N ASP A 125 10.22 12.30 6.27
CA ASP A 125 8.95 11.73 6.73
C ASP A 125 8.61 10.47 5.93
N PHE A 126 7.95 9.52 6.59
CA PHE A 126 7.66 8.23 5.99
C PHE A 126 6.74 8.33 4.78
N PHE A 127 5.72 9.19 4.83
CA PHE A 127 4.82 9.35 3.70
C PHE A 127 5.46 10.15 2.57
N ASP A 128 6.23 11.19 2.89
CA ASP A 128 6.96 11.94 1.86
C ASP A 128 7.97 11.05 1.11
N PHE A 129 8.66 10.17 1.85
CA PHE A 129 9.52 9.15 1.27
C PHE A 129 8.76 8.21 0.31
N LEU A 130 7.58 7.74 0.72
CA LEU A 130 6.78 6.83 -0.11
C LEU A 130 6.22 7.54 -1.35
N GLU A 131 5.75 8.77 -1.21
CA GLU A 131 5.26 9.59 -2.32
C GLU A 131 6.34 9.75 -3.39
N GLN A 132 7.55 10.13 -2.96
CA GLN A 132 8.70 10.26 -3.84
C GLN A 132 9.04 8.92 -4.51
N PHE A 133 9.07 7.83 -3.74
CA PHE A 133 9.35 6.51 -4.28
C PHE A 133 8.29 6.08 -5.31
N TYR A 134 7.00 6.24 -5.03
CA TYR A 134 5.93 5.85 -5.96
C TYR A 134 5.91 6.70 -7.22
N THR A 135 6.12 8.01 -7.08
CA THR A 135 6.16 8.94 -8.23
C THR A 135 7.18 8.52 -9.28
N HIS A 136 8.33 7.99 -8.87
CA HIS A 136 9.44 7.68 -9.77
C HIS A 136 9.62 6.19 -10.08
N HIS A 137 9.22 5.30 -9.18
CA HIS A 137 9.54 3.87 -9.29
C HIS A 137 8.33 2.93 -9.25
N ALA A 138 7.11 3.42 -8.96
CA ALA A 138 5.94 2.57 -9.08
C ALA A 138 5.65 2.21 -10.54
N PRO A 139 5.20 0.96 -10.82
CA PRO A 139 4.72 0.58 -12.14
C PRO A 139 3.60 1.52 -12.55
N ASP A 140 3.61 1.96 -13.81
CA ASP A 140 2.65 2.95 -14.32
C ASP A 140 1.20 2.55 -14.02
N GLU A 141 0.87 1.26 -14.13
CA GLU A 141 -0.46 0.70 -13.85
C GLU A 141 -0.95 0.93 -12.42
N TYR A 142 -0.05 0.98 -11.42
CA TYR A 142 -0.43 1.09 -10.00
C TYR A 142 -0.01 2.41 -9.36
N ARG A 143 0.72 3.27 -10.07
CA ARG A 143 1.32 4.49 -9.51
C ARG A 143 0.28 5.38 -8.85
N GLN A 144 -0.77 5.73 -9.59
CA GLN A 144 -1.81 6.63 -9.09
C GLN A 144 -2.61 5.98 -7.95
N LEU A 145 -2.91 4.69 -8.04
CA LEU A 145 -3.55 3.94 -6.95
C LEU A 145 -2.75 3.99 -5.64
N TYR A 146 -1.42 3.82 -5.69
CA TYR A 146 -0.57 3.93 -4.49
C TYR A 146 -0.55 5.35 -3.91
N LEU A 147 -0.53 6.37 -4.78
CA LEU A 147 -0.57 7.78 -4.37
C LEU A 147 -1.93 8.14 -3.73
N ALA A 148 -3.05 7.76 -4.35
CA ALA A 148 -4.39 7.97 -3.81
C ALA A 148 -4.57 7.29 -2.44
N ASN A 149 -4.07 6.05 -2.28
CA ASN A 149 -4.05 5.37 -0.97
C ASN A 149 -3.19 6.12 0.05
N LEU A 150 -2.05 6.67 -0.35
CA LEU A 150 -1.16 7.42 0.54
C LEU A 150 -1.83 8.71 1.05
N ASP A 151 -2.54 9.42 0.18
CA ASP A 151 -3.26 10.64 0.55
C ASP A 151 -4.43 10.34 1.49
N LEU A 152 -5.18 9.25 1.26
CA LEU A 152 -6.22 8.82 2.20
C LEU A 152 -5.62 8.41 3.56
N LEU A 153 -4.46 7.75 3.58
CA LEU A 153 -3.78 7.39 4.83
C LEU A 153 -3.32 8.62 5.61
N ARG A 154 -2.83 9.65 4.93
CA ARG A 154 -2.43 10.93 5.57
C ARG A 154 -3.61 11.55 6.32
N ILE A 155 -4.77 11.68 5.67
CA ILE A 155 -5.95 12.28 6.31
C ILE A 155 -6.52 11.40 7.44
N ILE A 156 -6.52 10.06 7.29
CA ILE A 156 -6.88 9.14 8.38
C ILE A 156 -5.94 9.31 9.58
N ASP A 157 -4.63 9.45 9.33
CA ASP A 157 -3.62 9.61 10.38
C ASP A 157 -3.74 10.95 11.10
N ASP A 158 -4.00 12.03 10.36
CA ASP A 158 -4.21 13.36 10.92
C ASP A 158 -5.46 13.42 11.79
N ILE A 159 -6.58 12.88 11.33
CA ILE A 159 -7.83 12.77 12.10
C ILE A 159 -7.59 11.91 13.34
N SER A 160 -6.95 10.76 13.20
CA SER A 160 -6.63 9.87 14.32
C SER A 160 -5.76 10.57 15.37
N ALA A 161 -4.73 11.30 14.93
CA ALA A 161 -3.86 12.06 15.81
C ALA A 161 -4.58 13.23 16.49
N ALA A 162 -5.47 13.94 15.78
CA ALA A 162 -6.27 15.00 16.36
C ALA A 162 -7.21 14.46 17.45
N VAL A 163 -7.90 13.35 17.17
CA VAL A 163 -8.78 12.67 18.14
C VAL A 163 -8.01 12.19 19.36
N TYR A 164 -6.85 11.54 19.17
CA TYR A 164 -5.99 11.09 20.26
C TYR A 164 -5.56 12.23 21.19
N ASN A 165 -5.18 13.36 20.59
CA ASN A 165 -4.72 14.55 21.31
C ASN A 165 -5.87 15.45 21.81
N ARG A 166 -7.13 15.06 21.59
CA ARG A 166 -8.32 15.86 21.93
C ARG A 166 -8.29 17.27 21.33
N ARG A 167 -7.83 17.36 20.09
CA ARG A 167 -7.93 18.55 19.25
C ARG A 167 -9.17 18.42 18.37
N ASP A 168 -9.59 19.54 17.79
CA ASP A 168 -10.69 19.53 16.82
C ASP A 168 -10.33 18.57 15.67
N PRO A 169 -11.09 17.48 15.49
CA PRO A 169 -10.68 16.36 14.66
C PRO A 169 -10.93 16.57 13.17
N ALA A 170 -11.96 17.34 12.82
CA ALA A 170 -12.36 17.63 11.46
C ALA A 170 -13.08 18.98 11.39
N ARG A 171 -13.11 19.55 10.18
CA ARG A 171 -13.96 20.69 9.79
C ARG A 171 -14.65 20.37 8.48
N THR A 172 -15.51 21.27 8.01
CA THR A 172 -16.14 21.13 6.68
C THR A 172 -15.11 20.91 5.59
N GLU A 173 -13.98 21.64 5.61
CA GLU A 173 -12.91 21.45 4.62
C GLU A 173 -12.28 20.06 4.71
N THR A 174 -12.10 19.52 5.93
CA THR A 174 -11.62 18.15 6.12
C THR A 174 -12.59 17.12 5.55
N TYR A 175 -13.90 17.34 5.72
CA TYR A 175 -14.91 16.44 5.18
C TYR A 175 -14.93 16.47 3.65
N GLU A 176 -14.84 17.65 3.04
CA GLU A 176 -14.71 17.81 1.59
C GLU A 176 -13.45 17.12 1.05
N GLU A 177 -12.31 17.29 1.72
CA GLU A 177 -11.06 16.59 1.38
C GLU A 177 -11.20 15.07 1.51
N VAL A 178 -11.91 14.57 2.52
CA VAL A 178 -12.15 13.12 2.66
C VAL A 178 -12.97 12.60 1.48
N ILE A 179 -14.05 13.27 1.09
CA ILE A 179 -14.88 12.87 -0.07
C ILE A 179 -14.04 12.85 -1.35
N GLU A 180 -13.20 13.86 -1.57
CA GLU A 180 -12.32 13.91 -2.73
C GLU A 180 -11.37 12.70 -2.75
N ARG A 181 -10.64 12.46 -1.65
CA ARG A 181 -9.64 11.38 -1.57
C ARG A 181 -10.23 9.99 -1.60
N THR A 182 -11.42 9.78 -1.03
CA THR A 182 -12.11 8.50 -1.14
C THR A 182 -12.63 8.24 -2.55
N SER A 183 -13.12 9.28 -3.23
CA SER A 183 -13.52 9.22 -4.64
C SER A 183 -12.32 8.91 -5.53
N ASP A 184 -11.19 9.63 -5.37
CA ASP A 184 -9.94 9.39 -6.10
C ASP A 184 -9.49 7.94 -5.95
N LEU A 185 -9.41 7.42 -4.71
CA LEU A 185 -9.02 6.03 -4.46
C LEU A 185 -9.95 5.03 -5.15
N ASN A 186 -11.26 5.26 -5.08
CA ASN A 186 -12.25 4.37 -5.66
C ASN A 186 -12.20 4.39 -7.21
N GLN A 187 -11.93 5.54 -7.82
CA GLN A 187 -11.70 5.68 -9.26
C GLN A 187 -10.43 4.92 -9.69
N GLU A 188 -9.33 5.09 -8.96
CA GLU A 188 -8.07 4.39 -9.26
C GLU A 188 -8.17 2.87 -9.10
N ILE A 189 -9.04 2.38 -8.21
CA ILE A 189 -9.32 0.93 -8.12
C ILE A 189 -10.09 0.43 -9.35
N LEU A 190 -11.06 1.20 -9.84
CA LEU A 190 -11.82 0.84 -11.03
C LEU A 190 -10.99 0.96 -12.32
N ALA A 191 -9.99 1.83 -12.33
CA ALA A 191 -9.08 2.00 -13.47
C ALA A 191 -8.17 0.78 -13.72
N VAL A 192 -8.04 -0.12 -12.73
CA VAL A 192 -7.22 -1.32 -12.82
C VAL A 192 -8.13 -2.54 -12.99
N ASP A 193 -8.22 -3.09 -14.21
CA ASP A 193 -9.17 -4.14 -14.62
C ASP A 193 -9.30 -5.31 -13.61
N HIS A 194 -8.17 -5.79 -13.08
CA HIS A 194 -8.16 -6.95 -12.19
C HIS A 194 -8.46 -6.63 -10.73
N LEU A 195 -8.71 -5.36 -10.38
CA LEU A 195 -9.11 -4.88 -9.06
C LEU A 195 -10.59 -4.53 -8.98
N GLU A 196 -11.36 -4.61 -10.08
CA GLU A 196 -12.80 -4.30 -10.10
C GLU A 196 -13.58 -5.07 -9.02
N ASP A 197 -13.26 -6.36 -8.83
CA ASP A 197 -13.87 -7.20 -7.79
C ASP A 197 -13.52 -6.80 -6.35
N ARG A 198 -12.65 -5.78 -6.19
CA ARG A 198 -12.26 -5.19 -4.91
C ARG A 198 -13.00 -3.90 -4.59
N TYR A 199 -13.59 -3.23 -5.59
CA TYR A 199 -14.27 -1.94 -5.44
C TYR A 199 -15.29 -1.94 -4.29
N ARG A 200 -16.09 -3.01 -4.16
CA ARG A 200 -17.08 -3.13 -3.07
C ARG A 200 -16.44 -2.92 -1.69
N TYR A 201 -15.28 -3.54 -1.45
CA TYR A 201 -14.64 -3.51 -0.14
C TYR A 201 -14.07 -2.13 0.20
N THR A 202 -13.58 -1.40 -0.80
CA THR A 202 -13.06 -0.04 -0.59
C THR A 202 -14.21 0.95 -0.45
N SER A 203 -15.21 0.90 -1.34
CA SER A 203 -16.41 1.72 -1.26
C SER A 203 -17.18 1.54 0.07
N ASP A 204 -17.40 0.30 0.51
CA ASP A 204 -18.11 0.04 1.77
C ASP A 204 -17.38 0.64 2.99
N PHE A 205 -16.05 0.66 2.96
CA PHE A 205 -15.24 1.30 3.99
C PHE A 205 -15.23 2.82 3.86
N THR A 206 -15.01 3.36 2.67
CA THR A 206 -14.93 4.81 2.45
C THR A 206 -16.24 5.49 2.82
N ASN A 207 -17.38 4.89 2.45
CA ASN A 207 -18.70 5.39 2.85
C ASN A 207 -18.85 5.45 4.38
N LEU A 208 -18.42 4.40 5.09
CA LEU A 208 -18.41 4.40 6.56
C LEU A 208 -17.48 5.48 7.13
N PHE A 209 -16.32 5.66 6.52
CA PHE A 209 -15.35 6.65 6.99
C PHE A 209 -15.84 8.08 6.76
N GLU A 210 -16.44 8.36 5.60
CA GLU A 210 -17.11 9.63 5.29
C GLU A 210 -18.22 9.94 6.29
N ASP A 211 -19.12 8.99 6.57
CA ASP A 211 -20.17 9.12 7.58
C ASP A 211 -19.59 9.50 8.95
N VAL A 212 -18.49 8.85 9.35
CA VAL A 212 -17.82 9.12 10.62
C VAL A 212 -17.20 10.51 10.65
N VAL A 213 -16.52 10.91 9.57
CA VAL A 213 -15.89 12.23 9.48
C VAL A 213 -16.93 13.33 9.49
N MET A 214 -18.07 13.13 8.82
CA MET A 214 -19.19 14.06 8.87
C MET A 214 -19.65 14.33 10.30
N MET A 215 -19.82 13.29 11.12
CA MET A 215 -20.17 13.46 12.54
C MET A 215 -19.03 14.08 13.36
N LEU A 216 -17.77 13.81 13.02
CA LEU A 216 -16.62 14.44 13.68
C LEU A 216 -16.54 15.95 13.44
N VAL A 217 -17.09 16.48 12.33
CA VAL A 217 -17.15 17.93 12.07
C VAL A 217 -17.95 18.67 13.16
N GLU A 218 -18.94 18.01 13.76
CA GLU A 218 -19.79 18.60 14.79
C GLU A 218 -19.16 18.57 16.20
N LEU A 219 -18.07 17.81 16.37
CA LEU A 219 -17.44 17.60 17.67
C LEU A 219 -16.25 18.54 17.87
N GLU A 220 -16.25 19.24 19.01
CA GLU A 220 -15.07 19.97 19.46
C GLU A 220 -14.12 19.06 20.24
N GLY A 221 -12.83 19.42 20.30
CA GLY A 221 -11.84 18.60 20.99
C GLY A 221 -12.16 18.28 22.46
N GLN A 222 -12.94 19.14 23.13
CA GLN A 222 -13.38 18.95 24.51
C GLN A 222 -14.46 17.88 24.69
N ASP A 223 -15.25 17.60 23.65
CA ASP A 223 -16.32 16.60 23.65
C ASP A 223 -15.77 15.20 23.31
N LEU A 224 -14.49 15.12 22.94
CA LEU A 224 -13.83 13.86 22.62
C LEU A 224 -13.54 13.00 23.84
N GLU A 225 -14.28 11.92 23.96
CA GLU A 225 -14.03 10.82 24.88
C GLU A 225 -12.95 9.84 24.40
N ARG A 226 -12.44 9.01 25.33
CA ARG A 226 -11.50 7.93 24.99
C ARG A 226 -12.10 6.91 24.01
N GLY A 227 -13.43 6.74 24.03
CA GLY A 227 -14.13 5.86 23.11
C GLY A 227 -13.92 6.25 21.65
N HIS A 228 -13.95 7.54 21.32
CA HIS A 228 -13.74 8.02 19.94
C HIS A 228 -12.35 7.63 19.44
N ASN A 229 -11.31 7.85 20.26
CA ASN A 229 -9.95 7.45 19.88
C ASN A 229 -9.84 5.94 19.59
N THR A 230 -10.48 5.10 20.40
CA THR A 230 -10.52 3.67 20.14
C THR A 230 -11.20 3.37 18.81
N VAL A 231 -12.38 3.95 18.55
CA VAL A 231 -13.12 3.71 17.31
C VAL A 231 -12.32 4.14 16.07
N ILE A 232 -11.75 5.34 16.08
CA ILE A 232 -10.96 5.85 14.95
C ILE A 232 -9.67 5.02 14.74
N SER A 233 -9.02 4.59 15.82
CA SER A 233 -7.86 3.70 15.72
C SER A 233 -8.23 2.34 15.12
N GLU A 234 -9.39 1.79 15.47
CA GLU A 234 -9.89 0.54 14.91
C GLU A 234 -10.28 0.68 13.44
N LEU A 235 -10.88 1.81 13.03
CA LEU A 235 -11.16 2.10 11.62
C LEU A 235 -9.86 2.21 10.79
N LYS A 236 -8.87 2.95 11.30
CA LYS A 236 -7.54 3.04 10.69
C LYS A 236 -6.90 1.66 10.51
N ASN A 237 -6.94 0.83 11.56
CA ASN A 237 -6.41 -0.53 11.49
C ASN A 237 -7.20 -1.41 10.51
N PHE A 238 -8.53 -1.32 10.51
CA PHE A 238 -9.39 -2.06 9.57
C PHE A 238 -9.10 -1.67 8.12
N TYR A 239 -8.92 -0.39 7.82
CA TYR A 239 -8.49 0.05 6.50
C TYR A 239 -7.15 -0.56 6.11
N ARG A 240 -6.12 -0.32 6.93
CA ARG A 240 -4.73 -0.67 6.63
C ARG A 240 -4.51 -2.19 6.57
N ASP A 241 -5.13 -2.93 7.48
CA ASP A 241 -4.84 -4.35 7.72
C ASP A 241 -5.91 -5.29 7.15
N HIS A 242 -6.98 -4.73 6.58
CA HIS A 242 -8.04 -5.49 5.93
C HIS A 242 -8.37 -4.97 4.53
N VAL A 243 -8.86 -3.72 4.42
CA VAL A 243 -9.35 -3.13 3.16
C VAL A 243 -8.20 -3.02 2.14
N TRP A 244 -7.18 -2.23 2.48
CA TRP A 244 -6.00 -2.03 1.64
C TRP A 244 -5.19 -3.33 1.49
N LEU A 245 -5.15 -4.15 2.54
CA LEU A 245 -4.41 -5.42 2.49
C LEU A 245 -4.98 -6.38 1.44
N MET A 246 -6.30 -6.38 1.21
CA MET A 246 -6.90 -7.16 0.12
C MET A 246 -6.45 -6.65 -1.26
N VAL A 247 -6.47 -5.34 -1.46
CA VAL A 247 -5.99 -4.71 -2.72
C VAL A 247 -4.51 -5.05 -2.93
N ALA A 248 -3.68 -4.87 -1.90
CA ALA A 248 -2.26 -5.17 -1.94
C ALA A 248 -1.96 -6.64 -2.28
N HIS A 249 -2.68 -7.61 -1.71
CA HIS A 249 -2.49 -9.02 -2.09
C HIS A 249 -2.85 -9.28 -3.56
N LYS A 250 -3.85 -8.59 -4.09
CA LYS A 250 -4.24 -8.73 -5.49
C LYS A 250 -3.19 -8.11 -6.42
N ILE A 251 -2.68 -6.91 -6.12
CA ILE A 251 -1.52 -6.32 -6.81
C ILE A 251 -0.32 -7.28 -6.75
N SER A 252 -0.04 -7.85 -5.57
CA SER A 252 1.07 -8.79 -5.40
C SER A 252 0.94 -10.04 -6.25
N LEU A 253 -0.28 -10.55 -6.51
CA LEU A 253 -0.47 -11.71 -7.38
C LEU A 253 -0.11 -11.41 -8.84
N HIS A 254 -0.31 -10.17 -9.27
CA HIS A 254 -0.07 -9.71 -10.64
C HIS A 254 1.37 -9.25 -10.86
N THR A 255 2.04 -8.77 -9.82
CA THR A 255 3.40 -8.20 -9.89
C THR A 255 4.49 -9.13 -9.39
N VAL A 256 4.15 -10.30 -8.84
CA VAL A 256 5.15 -11.21 -8.29
C VAL A 256 6.04 -11.81 -9.37
N VAL A 257 7.35 -11.64 -9.19
CA VAL A 257 8.41 -12.19 -10.04
C VAL A 257 9.49 -12.88 -9.18
N GLY A 258 10.36 -13.64 -9.84
CA GLY A 258 11.51 -14.30 -9.22
C GLY A 258 11.33 -15.78 -8.84
N PRO A 259 12.38 -16.42 -8.33
CA PRO A 259 12.48 -17.89 -8.22
C PRO A 259 11.44 -18.55 -7.28
N ASN A 260 10.97 -17.81 -6.28
CA ASN A 260 10.06 -18.28 -5.24
C ASN A 260 8.67 -17.64 -5.34
N ALA A 261 8.31 -17.14 -6.53
CA ALA A 261 7.04 -16.46 -6.80
C ALA A 261 5.81 -17.30 -6.46
N ASP A 262 5.85 -18.62 -6.71
CA ASP A 262 4.72 -19.52 -6.44
C ASP A 262 4.31 -19.53 -4.97
N THR A 263 5.27 -19.39 -4.06
CA THR A 263 4.94 -19.35 -2.64
C THR A 263 4.26 -18.03 -2.26
N ILE A 264 4.67 -16.89 -2.82
CA ILE A 264 3.93 -15.62 -2.63
C ILE A 264 2.52 -15.74 -3.22
N ARG A 265 2.36 -16.43 -4.36
CA ARG A 265 1.04 -16.68 -4.95
C ARG A 265 0.16 -17.51 -4.03
N GLU A 266 0.69 -18.58 -3.45
CA GLU A 266 -0.04 -19.41 -2.49
C GLU A 266 -0.42 -18.62 -1.23
N ASP A 267 0.54 -17.92 -0.62
CA ASP A 267 0.34 -17.12 0.59
C ASP A 267 -0.70 -16.01 0.36
N SER A 268 -0.64 -15.31 -0.77
CA SER A 268 -1.57 -14.23 -1.10
C SER A 268 -2.99 -14.75 -1.37
N ASN A 269 -3.14 -15.88 -2.06
CA ASN A 269 -4.46 -16.49 -2.28
C ASN A 269 -5.11 -16.96 -0.97
N ASN A 270 -4.33 -17.56 -0.07
CA ASN A 270 -4.80 -17.98 1.25
C ASN A 270 -5.25 -16.78 2.08
N ASN A 271 -4.46 -15.70 2.09
CA ASN A 271 -4.80 -14.47 2.81
C ASN A 271 -6.02 -13.77 2.21
N LEU A 272 -6.15 -13.67 0.89
CA LEU A 272 -7.33 -13.11 0.24
C LEU A 272 -8.60 -13.86 0.63
N THR A 273 -8.56 -15.20 0.66
CA THR A 273 -9.70 -16.03 1.08
C THR A 273 -10.10 -15.73 2.52
N ARG A 274 -9.11 -15.63 3.42
CA ARG A 274 -9.33 -15.30 4.84
C ARG A 274 -9.94 -13.90 5.00
N LEU A 275 -9.33 -12.87 4.41
CA LEU A 275 -9.79 -11.49 4.50
C LEU A 275 -11.24 -11.37 4.00
N ARG A 276 -11.54 -11.89 2.81
CA ARG A 276 -12.90 -11.87 2.25
C ARG A 276 -13.94 -12.51 3.17
N SER A 277 -13.58 -13.59 3.86
CA SER A 277 -14.49 -14.28 4.78
C SER A 277 -14.78 -13.50 6.08
N GLN A 278 -13.88 -12.59 6.45
CA GLN A 278 -13.94 -11.82 7.70
C GLN A 278 -14.49 -10.40 7.48
N PHE A 279 -14.44 -9.90 6.25
CA PHE A 279 -14.77 -8.50 5.91
C PHE A 279 -16.13 -8.04 6.41
N ASP A 280 -17.23 -8.71 6.03
CA ASP A 280 -18.58 -8.25 6.35
C ASP A 280 -18.83 -8.23 7.87
N GLU A 281 -18.22 -9.18 8.60
CA GLU A 281 -18.28 -9.24 10.06
C GLU A 281 -17.50 -8.07 10.68
N GLU A 282 -16.26 -7.83 10.26
CA GLU A 282 -15.43 -6.74 10.77
C GLU A 282 -16.04 -5.36 10.44
N LEU A 283 -16.56 -5.18 9.22
CA LEU A 283 -17.28 -3.96 8.83
C LEU A 283 -18.50 -3.73 9.73
N THR A 284 -19.30 -4.77 9.98
CA THR A 284 -20.46 -4.69 10.87
C THR A 284 -20.05 -4.35 12.30
N GLN A 285 -18.96 -4.93 12.80
CA GLN A 285 -18.44 -4.62 14.13
C GLN A 285 -17.96 -3.16 14.21
N ASN A 286 -17.27 -2.66 13.20
CA ASN A 286 -16.85 -1.27 13.13
C ASN A 286 -18.04 -0.31 13.07
N ARG A 287 -19.06 -0.59 12.26
CA ARG A 287 -20.32 0.19 12.24
C ARG A 287 -20.97 0.27 13.62
N ARG A 288 -21.10 -0.85 14.34
CA ARG A 288 -21.65 -0.88 15.71
C ARG A 288 -20.82 -0.06 16.70
N ARG A 289 -19.49 -0.05 16.55
CA ARG A 289 -18.60 0.74 17.41
C ARG A 289 -18.75 2.25 17.14
N CYS A 290 -18.92 2.64 15.87
CA CYS A 290 -19.19 4.02 15.48
C CYS A 290 -20.56 4.48 16.02
N ASP A 291 -21.60 3.68 15.82
CA ASP A 291 -22.96 3.93 16.33
C ASP A 291 -22.98 4.12 17.86
N ALA A 292 -22.26 3.26 18.60
CA ALA A 292 -22.16 3.35 20.05
C ALA A 292 -21.51 4.65 20.55
N MET A 293 -20.78 5.36 19.68
CA MET A 293 -20.17 6.66 19.96
C MET A 293 -20.91 7.82 19.26
N ASN A 294 -22.09 7.58 18.68
CA ASN A 294 -22.84 8.55 17.87
C ASN A 294 -22.03 9.13 16.71
N LEU A 295 -21.16 8.31 16.11
CA LEU A 295 -20.36 8.67 14.93
C LEU A 295 -20.97 8.16 13.62
N LEU A 296 -22.28 7.90 13.60
CA LEU A 296 -23.01 7.60 12.37
C LEU A 296 -24.20 8.56 12.26
N PRO A 297 -24.45 9.12 11.07
CA PRO A 297 -25.60 9.97 10.85
C PRO A 297 -26.90 9.17 10.93
N SER A 298 -27.92 9.83 11.46
CA SER A 298 -29.31 9.51 11.20
C SER A 298 -29.72 10.00 9.81
N VAL A 299 -30.86 9.50 9.31
CA VAL A 299 -31.38 9.86 7.97
C VAL A 299 -31.58 11.37 7.81
N ASP A 300 -31.85 12.09 8.90
CA ASP A 300 -32.12 13.53 8.88
C ASP A 300 -30.83 14.39 8.95
N GLU A 301 -29.67 13.78 9.21
CA GLU A 301 -28.37 14.46 9.37
C GLU A 301 -27.52 14.45 8.09
N TYR A 302 -27.96 13.72 7.06
CA TYR A 302 -27.34 13.87 5.75
C TYR A 302 -27.54 15.31 5.26
N PRO A 303 -26.47 16.02 4.87
CA PRO A 303 -26.63 17.31 4.24
C PRO A 303 -27.58 17.14 3.06
N ASP A 304 -28.65 17.93 3.08
CA ASP A 304 -29.56 18.06 1.94
C ASP A 304 -28.69 18.62 0.82
N PHE A 305 -28.11 17.74 0.00
CA PHE A 305 -27.48 18.07 -1.27
C PHE A 305 -28.64 18.58 -2.13
N GLY A 306 -29.01 19.83 -1.85
CA GLY A 306 -30.35 20.28 -2.10
C GLY A 306 -30.59 20.20 -3.56
N THR A 307 -31.46 19.27 -3.99
CA THR A 307 -32.05 19.17 -5.34
C THR A 307 -31.30 20.04 -6.32
N SER A 308 -30.07 19.64 -6.68
CA SER A 308 -29.40 20.19 -7.84
C SER A 308 -30.40 19.97 -8.95
N SER A 309 -30.80 21.08 -9.57
CA SER A 309 -31.69 21.12 -10.71
C SER A 309 -31.42 19.94 -11.64
N ASP A 310 -32.49 19.35 -12.18
CA ASP A 310 -32.55 18.17 -13.06
C ASP A 310 -31.53 18.11 -14.22
N ASP A 311 -30.61 19.07 -14.39
CA ASP A 311 -29.58 19.13 -15.43
C ASP A 311 -28.23 18.47 -15.05
N GLU A 312 -27.85 18.30 -13.77
CA GLU A 312 -26.53 17.71 -13.40
C GLU A 312 -26.56 16.19 -13.14
N THR A 313 -27.67 15.66 -12.64
CA THR A 313 -27.88 14.21 -12.51
C THR A 313 -27.96 13.54 -13.88
N ASP A 314 -28.57 14.22 -14.86
CA ASP A 314 -28.65 13.75 -16.25
C ASP A 314 -27.25 13.69 -16.90
N GLU A 315 -26.33 14.61 -16.59
CA GLU A 315 -24.97 14.61 -17.17
C GLU A 315 -24.07 13.51 -16.56
N PHE A 316 -24.26 13.17 -15.28
CA PHE A 316 -23.55 12.06 -14.64
C PHE A 316 -24.11 10.69 -15.07
N GLU A 317 -25.44 10.53 -15.15
CA GLU A 317 -26.06 9.31 -15.67
C GLU A 317 -25.74 9.10 -17.16
N GLU A 318 -25.72 10.16 -17.97
CA GLU A 318 -25.36 10.06 -19.40
C GLU A 318 -23.88 9.69 -19.59
N LYS A 319 -22.96 10.19 -18.76
CA LYS A 319 -21.54 9.77 -18.77
C LYS A 319 -21.33 8.36 -18.22
N PHE A 320 -22.12 7.94 -17.23
CA PHE A 320 -22.06 6.59 -16.68
C PHE A 320 -22.62 5.56 -17.69
N ASP A 321 -23.71 5.87 -18.40
CA ASP A 321 -24.25 5.05 -19.48
C ASP A 321 -23.33 5.04 -20.72
N GLU A 322 -22.65 6.15 -21.04
CA GLU A 322 -21.60 6.19 -22.07
C GLU A 322 -20.40 5.30 -21.70
N LEU A 323 -20.00 5.28 -20.42
CA LEU A 323 -18.94 4.41 -19.92
C LEU A 323 -19.35 2.92 -20.01
N MET A 324 -20.58 2.59 -19.60
CA MET A 324 -21.09 1.22 -19.63
C MET A 324 -21.31 0.70 -21.05
N THR A 325 -21.72 1.56 -22.00
CA THR A 325 -21.86 1.17 -23.42
C THR A 325 -20.52 0.97 -24.13
N VAL A 326 -19.45 1.66 -23.70
CA VAL A 326 -18.08 1.40 -24.18
C VAL A 326 -17.54 0.07 -23.64
N VAL A 327 -17.95 -0.33 -22.43
CA VAL A 327 -17.58 -1.61 -21.82
C VAL A 327 -18.32 -2.78 -22.47
N ASP A 328 -19.63 -2.67 -22.71
CA ASP A 328 -20.43 -3.71 -23.40
C ASP A 328 -20.12 -3.83 -24.91
N GLY A 329 -19.51 -2.80 -25.52
CA GLY A 329 -19.10 -2.80 -26.92
C GLY A 329 -17.83 -3.59 -27.24
N ARG A 330 -17.06 -4.00 -26.22
CA ARG A 330 -15.79 -4.75 -26.38
C ARG A 330 -15.95 -6.27 -26.40
N ASP A 331 -17.16 -6.79 -26.12
CA ASP A 331 -17.46 -8.23 -26.16
C ASP A 331 -18.05 -8.73 -27.49
N ASN A 332 -18.10 -7.87 -28.53
CA ASN A 332 -18.49 -8.27 -29.89
C ASN A 332 -17.48 -7.79 -30.94
N GLU A 333 -16.24 -8.29 -30.91
CA GLU A 333 -15.40 -8.46 -32.11
C GLU A 333 -14.43 -9.65 -32.01
#